data_AF-A0A976DQ85-F1
#
_entry.id   AF-A0A976DQ85-F1
#
_cell.length_a   1.000
_cell.length_b   1.000
_cell.length_c   1.000
_cell.angle_alpha   90.00
_cell.angle_beta   90.00
_cell.angle_gamma   90.00
#
_symmetry.space_group_name_H-M   'P 1'
#
loop_
_entity.id
_entity.type
_entity.pdbx_description
1 polymer ?
#
loop_
_entity_poly.entity_id
_entity_poly.type
_entity_poly.pdbx_seq_one_letter_code
_entity_poly.pdbx_strand_id
1 'polypeptide(L)'
;MRNDRGRLMAALISRLRDFQLAEEALQEAAISALSHWGRVGLPASPQGWLLKVALRKAIDRLRGGARESRKAAELAQLAGDEADESDPEMIPD
;
A
#
# COMPACT_ATOMS: atom_id res chain seq x y z
N MET A 1 14.36 -1.09 21.60
CA MET A 1 13.72 -0.58 20.37
C MET A 1 14.66 0.15 19.42
N ARG A 2 15.49 1.12 19.86
CA ARG A 2 16.33 1.93 18.94
C ARG A 2 17.36 1.11 18.14
N ASN A 3 17.95 0.06 18.74
CA ASN A 3 18.95 -0.79 18.08
C ASN A 3 18.38 -1.77 17.04
N ASP A 4 17.09 -2.11 17.13
CA ASP A 4 16.47 -3.09 16.23
C ASP A 4 15.78 -2.45 15.02
N ARG A 5 15.46 -1.15 15.11
CA ARG A 5 14.78 -0.42 14.04
C ARG A 5 15.57 -0.43 12.74
N GLY A 6 16.90 -0.29 12.81
CA GLY A 6 17.77 -0.34 11.64
C GLY A 6 17.75 -1.71 10.94
N ARG A 7 17.76 -2.80 11.72
CA ARG A 7 17.68 -4.17 11.17
C ARG A 7 16.31 -4.45 10.56
N LEU A 8 15.23 -3.99 11.19
CA LEU A 8 13.87 -4.10 10.64
C LEU A 8 13.73 -3.32 9.33
N MET A 9 14.22 -2.07 9.29
CA MET A 9 14.24 -1.27 8.05
C MET A 9 15.04 -1.96 6.94
N ALA A 10 16.26 -2.42 7.23
CA ALA A 10 17.08 -3.12 6.24
C ALA A 10 16.38 -4.37 5.68
N ALA A 11 15.73 -5.15 6.54
CA ALA A 11 14.95 -6.33 6.12
C ALA A 11 13.76 -5.95 5.25
N LEU A 12 13.02 -4.89 5.60
CA LEU A 12 11.87 -4.42 4.84
C LEU A 12 12.30 -3.85 3.48
N ILE A 13 13.31 -2.99 3.43
CA ILE A 13 13.84 -2.41 2.18
C ILE A 13 14.33 -3.52 1.25
N SER A 14 15.05 -4.50 1.77
CA SER A 14 15.53 -5.65 0.98
C SER A 14 14.37 -6.41 0.31
N ARG A 15 13.25 -6.57 1.03
CA ARG A 15 12.10 -7.35 0.56
C ARG A 15 11.12 -6.56 -0.30
N LEU A 16 10.93 -5.27 -0.02
CA LEU A 16 9.98 -4.39 -0.70
C LEU A 16 10.62 -3.63 -1.87
N ARG A 17 11.95 -3.48 -1.86
CA ARG A 17 12.73 -2.72 -2.85
C ARG A 17 12.29 -1.25 -2.99
N ASP A 18 11.63 -0.74 -1.97
CA ASP A 18 11.10 0.61 -1.87
C ASP A 18 11.31 1.11 -0.43
N PHE A 19 12.10 2.18 -0.29
CA PHE A 19 12.44 2.76 1.01
C PHE A 19 11.24 3.42 1.67
N GLN A 20 10.48 4.20 0.91
CA GLN A 20 9.36 4.97 1.43
C GLN A 20 8.24 4.04 1.89
N LEU A 21 7.92 3.05 1.07
CA LEU A 21 6.93 2.02 1.41
C LEU A 21 7.36 1.24 2.68
N ALA A 22 8.65 0.92 2.80
CA ALA A 22 9.18 0.23 3.98
C ALA A 22 9.07 1.09 5.25
N GLU A 23 9.42 2.37 5.17
CA GLU A 23 9.32 3.29 6.31
C GLU A 23 7.88 3.45 6.78
N GLU A 24 6.95 3.78 5.87
CA GLU A 24 5.54 3.96 6.20
C GLU A 24 4.93 2.70 6.81
N ALA A 25 5.21 1.54 6.20
CA ALA A 25 4.74 0.26 6.70
C ALA A 25 5.26 -0.05 8.11
N LEU A 26 6.53 0.26 8.39
CA LEU A 26 7.11 0.06 9.72
C LEU A 26 6.51 1.00 10.77
N GLN A 27 6.29 2.27 10.41
CA GLN A 27 5.68 3.26 11.31
C GLN A 27 4.25 2.84 11.68
N GLU A 28 3.45 2.43 10.70
CA GLU A 28 2.11 1.92 10.97
C GLU A 28 2.09 0.62 11.78
N ALA A 29 3.05 -0.28 11.55
CA ALA A 29 3.21 -1.47 12.37
C ALA A 29 3.53 -1.10 13.82
N ALA A 30 4.37 -0.10 14.05
CA ALA A 30 4.67 0.41 15.38
C ALA A 30 3.43 1.03 16.06
N ILE A 31 2.62 1.80 15.33
CA ILE A 31 1.34 2.33 15.84
C ILE A 31 0.41 1.17 16.24
N SER A 32 0.31 0.15 15.39
CA SER A 32 -0.50 -1.04 15.67
C SER A 32 0.01 -1.80 16.90
N ALA A 33 1.33 -1.86 17.10
CA ALA A 33 1.94 -2.47 18.26
C ALA A 33 1.56 -1.73 19.56
N LEU A 34 1.61 -0.40 19.58
CA LEU A 34 1.24 0.40 20.75
C LEU A 34 -0.20 0.10 21.20
N SER A 35 -1.14 0.03 20.26
CA SER A 35 -2.54 -0.29 20.57
C SER A 35 -2.78 -1.76 20.93
N HIS A 36 -2.01 -2.68 20.36
CA HIS A 36 -2.21 -4.13 20.57
C HIS A 36 -1.54 -4.60 21.87
N TRP A 37 -0.27 -4.24 22.09
CA TRP A 37 0.49 -4.66 23.26
C TRP A 37 -0.03 -4.02 24.54
N GLY A 38 -0.61 -2.82 24.48
CA GLY A 38 -1.29 -2.21 25.62
C GLY A 38 -2.47 -3.05 26.15
N ARG A 39 -3.07 -3.90 25.30
CA ARG A 39 -4.21 -4.76 25.66
C ARG A 39 -3.82 -6.21 25.95
N VAL A 40 -2.88 -6.74 25.17
CA VAL A 40 -2.57 -8.19 25.14
C VAL A 40 -1.19 -8.50 25.74
N GLY A 41 -0.39 -7.47 26.04
CA GLY A 41 1.00 -7.63 26.44
C GLY A 41 1.96 -7.78 25.25
N LEU A 42 3.26 -7.87 25.55
CA LEU A 42 4.29 -8.05 24.52
C LEU A 42 4.28 -9.51 24.01
N PRO A 43 4.34 -9.73 22.69
CA PRO A 43 4.52 -11.06 22.13
C PRO A 43 5.93 -11.58 22.43
N ALA A 44 6.12 -12.90 22.33
CA ALA A 44 7.42 -13.54 22.52
C ALA A 44 8.54 -12.98 21.62
N SER A 45 8.18 -12.51 20.42
CA SER A 45 9.09 -11.78 19.52
C SER A 45 8.45 -10.49 19.01
N PRO A 46 8.69 -9.35 19.68
CA PRO A 46 8.20 -8.04 19.24
C PRO A 46 8.69 -7.66 17.84
N GLN A 47 9.95 -7.97 17.53
CA GLN A 47 10.58 -7.67 16.24
C GLN A 47 9.94 -8.50 15.11
N GLY A 48 9.75 -9.81 15.33
CA GLY A 48 9.10 -10.69 14.34
C GLY A 48 7.64 -10.30 14.10
N TRP A 49 6.94 -9.86 15.15
CA TRP A 49 5.58 -9.33 15.01
C TRP A 49 5.55 -8.05 14.17
N LEU A 50 6.44 -7.08 14.47
CA LEU A 50 6.56 -5.83 13.71
C LEU A 50 6.87 -6.08 12.23
N LEU A 51 7.81 -6.97 11.93
CA LEU A 51 8.16 -7.33 10.56
C LEU A 51 6.96 -7.89 9.79
N LYS A 52 6.21 -8.82 10.40
CA LYS A 52 5.00 -9.42 9.78
C LYS A 52 3.93 -8.37 9.52
N VAL A 53 3.64 -7.52 10.51
CA VAL A 53 2.59 -6.49 10.38
C VAL A 53 2.99 -5.44 9.34
N ALA A 54 4.24 -5.00 9.32
CA ALA A 54 4.75 -4.07 8.31
C ALA A 54 4.63 -4.67 6.89
N LEU A 55 5.05 -5.92 6.68
CA LEU A 55 4.92 -6.56 5.38
C LEU A 55 3.46 -6.66 4.91
N ARG A 56 2.54 -6.99 5.82
CA ARG A 56 1.10 -7.02 5.48
C ARG A 56 0.60 -5.65 5.04
N LYS A 57 0.95 -4.60 5.78
CA LYS A 57 0.56 -3.22 5.46
C LYS A 57 1.13 -2.73 4.13
N ALA A 58 2.38 -3.08 3.82
CA ALA A 58 2.99 -2.78 2.54
C ALA A 58 2.25 -3.49 1.38
N ILE A 59 1.92 -4.77 1.55
CA ILE A 59 1.13 -5.53 0.55
C ILE A 59 -0.25 -4.92 0.37
N ASP A 60 -0.91 -4.52 1.45
CA ASP A 60 -2.25 -3.92 1.39
C ASP A 60 -2.23 -2.57 0.63
N ARG A 61 -1.19 -1.74 0.83
CA ARG A 61 -0.95 -0.53 0.03
C ARG A 61 -0.75 -0.82 -1.46
N LEU A 62 0.13 -1.77 -1.79
CA LEU A 62 0.40 -2.15 -3.19
C LEU A 62 -0.86 -2.67 -3.88
N ARG A 63 -1.69 -3.44 -3.17
CA ARG A 63 -2.99 -3.89 -3.67
C ARG A 63 -3.97 -2.73 -3.82
N GLY A 64 -3.93 -1.72 -2.94
CA GLY A 64 -4.68 -0.47 -3.04
C GLY A 64 -4.38 0.27 -4.34
N GLY A 65 -3.11 0.61 -4.57
CA GLY A 65 -2.68 1.29 -5.79
C GLY A 65 -3.06 0.53 -7.06
N ALA A 66 -2.89 -0.80 -7.09
CA ALA A 66 -3.30 -1.60 -8.25
C ALA A 66 -4.82 -1.56 -8.51
N ARG A 67 -5.65 -1.44 -7.48
CA ARG A 67 -7.11 -1.27 -7.63
C ARG A 67 -7.44 0.12 -8.15
N GLU A 68 -6.79 1.15 -7.62
CA GLU A 68 -6.99 2.54 -8.04
C GLU A 68 -6.59 2.74 -9.50
N SER A 69 -5.42 2.23 -9.91
CA SER A 69 -4.98 2.30 -11.31
C SER A 69 -5.93 1.57 -12.26
N ARG A 70 -6.46 0.40 -11.88
CA ARG A 70 -7.46 -0.30 -12.71
C ARG A 70 -8.74 0.49 -12.87
N LYS A 71 -9.26 1.07 -11.78
CA LYS A 71 -10.46 1.92 -11.83
C LYS A 71 -10.24 3.18 -12.68
N ALA A 72 -9.06 3.80 -12.55
CA ALA A 72 -8.71 4.96 -13.37
C ALA A 72 -8.65 4.60 -14.86
N ALA A 73 -8.11 3.42 -15.21
CA ALA A 73 -8.08 2.95 -16.59
C ALA A 73 -9.48 2.63 -17.14
N GLU A 74 -10.36 2.04 -16.34
CA GLU A 74 -11.76 1.76 -16.71
C GLU A 74 -12.56 3.06 -16.95
N LEU A 75 -12.41 4.05 -16.07
CA LEU A 75 -13.03 5.37 -16.25
C LEU A 75 -12.49 6.10 -17.49
N ALA A 76 -11.20 5.99 -17.78
CA ALA A 76 -10.60 6.58 -18.98
C ALA A 76 -11.09 5.90 -20.27
N GLN A 77 -11.35 4.59 -20.26
CA GLN A 77 -11.96 3.88 -21.39
C GLN A 77 -13.38 4.35 -21.63
N LEU A 78 -14.23 4.37 -20.59
CA LEU A 78 -15.62 4.85 -20.71
C LEU A 78 -15.70 6.28 -21.25
N ALA A 79 -14.83 7.18 -20.76
CA ALA A 79 -14.76 8.55 -21.25
C ALA A 79 -14.28 8.66 -22.70
N GLY A 80 -13.47 7.71 -23.17
CA GLY A 80 -13.03 7.63 -24.58
C GLY A 80 -14.14 7.12 -25.49
N ASP A 81 -14.88 6.10 -25.05
CA ASP A 81 -16.02 5.55 -25.80
C ASP A 81 -17.15 6.59 -25.95
N GLU A 82 -17.45 7.37 -24.91
CA GLU A 82 -18.42 8.47 -24.98
C GLU A 82 -17.99 9.58 -25.97
N ALA A 83 -16.69 9.83 -26.11
CA ALA A 83 -16.17 10.84 -27.04
C ALA A 83 -16.22 10.37 -28.50
N ASP A 84 -16.12 9.06 -28.74
CA ASP A 84 -16.21 8.44 -30.09
C ASP A 84 -17.68 8.33 -30.55
N GLU A 85 -18.62 8.05 -29.62
CA GLU A 85 -20.05 7.98 -29.92
C GLU A 85 -20.69 9.36 -30.13
N SER A 86 -20.05 10.43 -29.66
CA SER A 86 -20.51 11.80 -29.84
C SER A 86 -19.94 12.53 -31.06
N ASP A 87 -19.23 11.83 -31.97
CA ASP A 87 -18.86 12.38 -33.28
C ASP A 87 -20.08 12.42 -34.21
N PRO A 88 -20.70 13.60 -34.44
CA PRO A 88 -21.88 13.72 -35.29
C PRO A 88 -21.38 14.00 -36.72
N GLU A 89 -20.80 13.00 -37.38
CA GLU A 89 -20.39 13.16 -38.77
C GLU A 89 -21.62 13.18 -39.70
N MET A 90 -22.04 14.41 -39.98
CA MET A 90 -22.70 14.93 -41.18
C MET A 90 -24.07 14.34 -41.58
N ILE A 91 -25.13 15.08 -41.25
CA ILE A 91 -26.36 15.12 -42.07
C ILE A 91 -26.01 15.94 -43.33
N PRO A 92 -25.96 15.36 -44.55
CA PRO A 92 -25.83 16.14 -45.77
C PRO A 92 -27.17 16.83 -46.09
N ASP A 93 -27.05 18.04 -46.64
CA ASP A 93 -28.13 18.98 -47.03
C ASP A 93 -29.17 18.40 -48.01
#